data_AF-A0A0P7W189-F1
#
_entry.id   AF-A0A0P7W189-F1
#
_cell.length_a   1.000
_cell.length_b   1.000
_cell.length_c   1.000
_cell.angle_alpha   90.00
_cell.angle_beta   90.00
_cell.angle_gamma   90.00
#
_symmetry.space_group_name_H-M   'P 1'
#
loop_
_entity.id
_entity.type
_entity.pdbx_description
1 polymer ?
#
loop_
_entity_poly.entity_id
_entity_poly.type
_entity_poly.pdbx_seq_one_letter_code
_entity_poly.pdbx_strand_id
1 'polypeptide(L)'
;MPLLWRFSAPQHDFHDHELGAVVRHGFHALALDETRDAFAPVLWSCSPGWQGHVEQVWFTGVHGDIGGQLNGREEARPLANIPLFWMLERLEACGVPLPDDWRGRIDCVPEAPSVGTWARWGKLFLMRRRRIVGQDVSERLHPTAHARFPDLARRLEERFTAAMSGPMPSPGATGAGDRTEP
;
A
#
# COMPACT_ATOMS: atom_id res chain seq x y z
N MET A 1 2.45 30.03 -15.94
CA MET A 1 3.19 29.60 -17.14
C MET A 1 3.08 28.08 -17.28
N PRO A 2 2.27 27.55 -18.22
CA PRO A 2 2.12 26.11 -18.43
C PRO A 2 3.14 25.58 -19.47
N LEU A 3 3.42 24.26 -19.44
CA LEU A 3 4.16 23.44 -20.45
C LEU A 3 5.55 22.87 -20.09
N LEU A 4 6.13 23.09 -18.90
CA LEU A 4 7.41 22.46 -18.55
C LEU A 4 7.31 20.97 -18.17
N TRP A 5 6.14 20.48 -17.74
CA TRP A 5 5.95 19.08 -17.34
C TRP A 5 5.99 18.08 -18.51
N ARG A 6 5.80 18.57 -19.75
CA ARG A 6 5.82 17.75 -20.97
C ARG A 6 7.24 17.34 -21.40
N PHE A 7 8.27 17.89 -20.75
CA PHE A 7 9.69 17.57 -20.99
C PHE A 7 10.37 16.88 -19.80
N SER A 8 9.62 16.55 -18.75
CA SER A 8 10.13 15.83 -17.57
C SER A 8 9.19 14.70 -17.16
N ALA A 9 8.66 13.96 -18.13
CA ALA A 9 8.26 12.58 -17.89
C ALA A 9 9.54 11.74 -18.00
N PRO A 10 10.09 11.17 -16.92
CA PRO A 10 11.04 10.09 -17.08
C PRO A 10 10.30 8.97 -17.83
N GLN A 11 10.84 8.54 -18.96
CA GLN A 11 10.46 7.31 -19.65
C GLN A 11 10.93 6.11 -18.82
N HIS A 12 10.35 5.94 -17.64
CA HIS A 12 10.48 4.77 -16.80
C HIS A 12 9.07 4.40 -16.32
N ASP A 13 8.14 4.22 -17.26
CA ASP A 13 6.96 3.43 -16.99
C ASP A 13 7.48 1.99 -16.77
N PHE A 14 7.64 1.60 -15.50
CA PHE A 14 7.72 0.20 -15.16
C PHE A 14 6.34 -0.38 -15.49
N HIS A 15 6.19 -0.88 -16.71
CA HIS A 15 4.95 -1.41 -17.27
C HIS A 15 4.50 -2.73 -16.62
N ASP A 16 5.21 -3.18 -15.59
CA ASP A 16 4.85 -4.37 -14.83
C ASP A 16 4.47 -3.98 -13.40
N HIS A 17 3.18 -4.03 -13.12
CA HIS A 17 2.64 -3.87 -11.77
C HIS A 17 2.54 -5.21 -11.05
N GLU A 18 2.96 -6.30 -11.70
CA GLU A 18 3.10 -7.60 -11.09
C GLU A 18 4.38 -7.66 -10.26
N LEU A 19 4.25 -8.17 -9.04
CA LEU A 19 5.42 -8.53 -8.27
C LEU A 19 6.13 -9.70 -8.94
N GLY A 20 7.40 -9.50 -9.29
CA GLY A 20 8.20 -10.54 -9.90
C GLY A 20 8.21 -11.82 -9.07
N ALA A 21 8.24 -12.98 -9.73
CA ALA A 21 8.10 -14.29 -9.08
C ALA A 21 9.15 -14.60 -7.98
N VAL A 22 10.26 -13.87 -7.94
CA VAL A 22 11.33 -14.01 -6.92
C VAL A 22 11.03 -13.24 -5.63
N VAL A 23 10.05 -12.32 -5.65
CA VAL A 23 9.67 -11.57 -4.46
C VAL A 23 8.87 -12.49 -3.53
N ARG A 24 9.34 -12.62 -2.29
CA ARG A 24 8.67 -13.43 -1.25
C ARG A 24 7.68 -12.61 -0.43
N HIS A 25 8.01 -11.35 -0.16
CA HIS A 25 7.21 -10.45 0.66
C HIS A 25 7.15 -9.06 0.04
N GLY A 26 5.94 -8.50 -0.13
CA GLY A 26 5.70 -7.15 -0.61
C GLY A 26 4.88 -6.35 0.40
N PHE A 27 5.45 -5.26 0.93
CA PHE A 27 4.77 -4.38 1.89
C PHE A 27 4.65 -2.98 1.30
N HIS A 28 3.42 -2.50 1.10
CA HIS A 28 3.14 -1.23 0.46
C HIS A 28 2.33 -0.33 1.41
N ALA A 29 2.91 0.80 1.84
CA ALA A 29 2.20 1.80 2.63
C ALA A 29 1.56 2.85 1.71
N LEU A 30 0.25 3.06 1.85
CA LEU A 30 -0.58 3.86 0.97
C LEU A 30 -1.24 5.04 1.71
N ALA A 31 -1.31 6.20 1.04
CA ALA A 31 -1.86 7.44 1.60
C ALA A 31 -3.36 7.58 1.30
N LEU A 32 -4.21 7.54 2.32
CA LEU A 32 -5.67 7.71 2.17
C LEU A 32 -6.08 9.14 1.79
N ASP A 33 -5.42 10.14 2.37
CA ASP A 33 -5.80 11.55 2.23
C ASP A 33 -5.11 12.25 1.07
N GLU A 34 -4.21 11.54 0.37
CA GLU A 34 -3.62 12.06 -0.84
C GLU A 34 -4.68 12.17 -1.94
N THR A 35 -4.87 13.37 -2.47
CA THR A 35 -5.88 13.64 -3.50
C THR A 35 -5.28 14.04 -4.82
N ARG A 36 -3.99 14.38 -4.89
CA ARG A 36 -3.35 14.80 -6.14
C ARG A 36 -3.22 13.62 -7.10
N ASP A 37 -3.73 13.79 -8.32
CA ASP A 37 -3.72 12.72 -9.32
C ASP A 37 -2.30 12.31 -9.74
N ALA A 38 -1.36 13.26 -9.72
CA ALA A 38 0.06 12.98 -9.97
C ALA A 38 0.71 12.03 -8.94
N PHE A 39 0.05 11.81 -7.80
CA PHE A 39 0.49 10.87 -6.76
C PHE A 39 -0.48 9.70 -6.61
N ALA A 40 -1.26 9.38 -7.66
CA ALA A 40 -2.11 8.20 -7.67
C ALA A 40 -1.25 6.95 -7.45
N PRO A 41 -1.59 6.10 -6.47
CA PRO A 41 -0.80 4.90 -6.21
C PRO A 41 -0.97 3.91 -7.35
N VAL A 42 0.11 3.22 -7.66
CA VAL A 42 0.10 2.03 -8.49
C VAL A 42 0.01 0.84 -7.54
N LEU A 43 -1.16 0.20 -7.47
CA LEU A 43 -1.34 -1.00 -6.67
C LEU A 43 -0.63 -2.19 -7.35
N TRP A 44 -0.02 -3.04 -6.53
CA TRP A 44 0.59 -4.27 -6.99
C TRP A 44 -0.47 -5.34 -7.20
N SER A 45 -0.32 -6.12 -8.26
CA SER A 45 -1.07 -7.34 -8.50
C SER A 45 -0.17 -8.56 -8.34
N CYS A 46 -0.74 -9.69 -7.95
CA CYS A 46 -0.03 -10.95 -7.86
C CYS A 46 -0.54 -11.90 -8.94
N SER A 47 0.35 -12.49 -9.73
CA SER A 47 -0.04 -13.44 -10.78
C SER A 47 -0.67 -14.69 -10.16
N PRO A 48 -1.63 -15.35 -10.83
CA PRO A 48 -2.21 -16.61 -10.35
C PRO A 48 -1.12 -17.66 -10.05
N GLY A 49 -1.15 -18.23 -8.84
CA GLY A 49 -0.17 -19.22 -8.40
C GLY A 49 1.10 -18.65 -7.76
N TRP A 50 1.23 -17.33 -7.64
CA TRP A 50 2.26 -16.71 -6.80
C TRP A 50 2.05 -17.07 -5.32
N GLN A 51 3.09 -17.53 -4.65
CA GLN A 51 3.04 -18.05 -3.28
C GLN A 51 3.67 -17.10 -2.25
N GLY A 52 3.99 -15.87 -2.65
CA GLY A 52 4.50 -14.86 -1.71
C GLY A 52 3.38 -14.24 -0.87
N HIS A 53 3.76 -13.28 -0.05
CA HIS A 53 2.86 -12.54 0.82
C HIS A 53 2.88 -11.06 0.50
N VAL A 54 1.73 -10.46 0.20
CA VAL A 54 1.60 -9.02 -0.04
C VAL A 54 0.60 -8.39 0.89
N GLU A 55 0.99 -7.25 1.45
CA GLU A 55 0.10 -6.35 2.19
C GLU A 55 0.20 -4.94 1.60
N GLN A 56 -0.95 -4.43 1.15
CA GLN A 56 -1.08 -3.05 0.66
C GLN A 56 -1.93 -2.27 1.67
N VAL A 57 -1.27 -1.59 2.60
CA VAL A 57 -1.93 -1.03 3.79
C VAL A 57 -2.15 0.45 3.64
N TRP A 58 -3.40 0.86 3.81
CA TRP A 58 -3.85 2.24 3.78
C TRP A 58 -3.73 2.89 5.15
N PHE A 59 -3.09 4.06 5.19
CA PHE A 59 -2.83 4.86 6.37
C PHE A 59 -3.46 6.25 6.24
N THR A 60 -3.84 6.81 7.38
CA THR A 60 -4.23 8.22 7.49
C THR A 60 -3.05 9.11 7.12
N GLY A 61 -3.29 10.16 6.32
CA GLY A 61 -2.28 11.10 5.88
C GLY A 61 -2.12 11.17 4.36
N VAL A 62 -1.33 12.15 3.92
CA VAL A 62 -0.97 12.42 2.53
C VAL A 62 0.40 11.82 2.21
N HIS A 63 0.87 11.95 0.96
CA HIS A 63 2.13 11.32 0.52
C HIS A 63 3.33 11.60 1.45
N GLY A 64 3.47 12.83 1.96
CA GLY A 64 4.55 13.19 2.90
C GLY A 64 4.39 12.59 4.29
N ASP A 65 3.16 12.39 4.75
CA ASP A 65 2.89 11.69 6.02
C ASP A 65 3.20 10.20 5.88
N ILE A 66 3.10 9.60 4.69
CA ILE A 66 3.43 8.19 4.52
C ILE A 66 4.91 7.96 4.27
N GLY A 67 5.53 8.79 3.41
CA GLY A 67 6.94 8.67 3.05
C GLY A 67 7.91 9.36 4.03
N GLY A 68 7.42 10.11 5.01
CA GLY A 68 8.25 10.78 6.02
C GLY A 68 8.95 12.07 5.58
N GLN A 69 8.70 12.54 4.35
CA GLN A 69 9.25 13.81 3.84
C GLN A 69 8.35 14.99 4.25
N LEU A 70 8.57 15.49 5.48
CA LEU A 70 7.67 16.47 6.12
C LEU A 70 7.89 17.92 5.69
N ASN A 71 8.99 18.21 4.99
CA ASN A 71 9.31 19.56 4.50
C ASN A 71 9.27 20.65 5.59
N GLY A 72 9.83 20.36 6.78
CA GLY A 72 9.94 21.31 7.90
C GLY A 72 8.71 21.35 8.83
N ARG A 73 7.71 20.50 8.60
CA ARG A 73 6.56 20.32 9.51
C ARG A 73 6.79 19.14 10.45
N GLU A 74 7.74 19.26 11.35
CA GLU A 74 8.09 18.17 12.27
C GLU A 74 6.96 17.83 13.25
N GLU A 75 5.97 18.71 13.43
CA GLU A 75 4.74 18.41 14.18
C GLU A 75 3.95 17.23 13.57
N ALA A 76 4.15 16.91 12.29
CA ALA A 76 3.53 15.77 11.61
C ALA A 76 4.33 14.46 11.76
N ARG A 77 5.54 14.51 12.38
CA ARG A 77 6.41 13.34 12.55
C ARG A 77 5.72 12.17 13.24
N PRO A 78 4.95 12.36 14.32
CA PRO A 78 4.29 11.22 14.99
C PRO A 78 3.22 10.53 14.12
N LEU A 79 2.59 11.25 13.19
CA LEU A 79 1.69 10.63 12.21
C LEU A 79 2.50 9.81 11.20
N ALA A 80 3.61 10.37 10.70
CA ALA A 80 4.45 9.71 9.70
C ALA A 80 5.28 8.54 10.22
N ASN A 81 5.45 8.48 11.54
CA ASN A 81 6.06 7.35 12.21
C ASN A 81 5.19 6.09 12.19
N ILE A 82 3.86 6.20 12.05
CA ILE A 82 2.96 5.04 12.03
C ILE A 82 3.27 4.10 10.84
N PRO A 83 3.31 4.54 9.57
CA PRO A 83 3.67 3.68 8.46
C PRO A 83 5.12 3.19 8.52
N LEU A 84 6.05 4.00 9.06
CA LEU A 84 7.44 3.56 9.30
C LEU A 84 7.48 2.42 10.32
N PHE A 85 6.79 2.57 11.45
CA PHE A 85 6.71 1.57 12.50
C PHE A 85 6.15 0.25 11.94
N TRP A 86 5.04 0.32 11.22
CA TRP A 86 4.45 -0.84 10.54
C TRP A 86 5.44 -1.52 9.58
N MET A 87 6.16 -0.74 8.76
CA MET A 87 7.16 -1.29 7.84
C MET A 87 8.28 -2.02 8.59
N LEU A 88 8.77 -1.45 9.70
CA LEU A 88 9.80 -2.06 10.53
C LEU A 88 9.32 -3.36 11.18
N GLU A 89 8.07 -3.43 11.65
CA GLU A 89 7.49 -4.69 12.13
C GLU A 89 7.46 -5.77 11.04
N ARG A 90 7.14 -5.40 9.79
CA ARG A 90 7.15 -6.33 8.67
C ARG A 90 8.54 -6.80 8.29
N LEU A 91 9.53 -5.90 8.31
CA LEU A 91 10.93 -6.26 8.09
C LEU A 91 11.45 -7.21 9.18
N GLU A 92 11.13 -6.93 10.45
CA GLU A 92 11.50 -7.80 11.58
C GLU A 92 10.85 -9.19 11.44
N ALA A 93 9.58 -9.26 11.06
CA ALA A 93 8.89 -10.53 10.79
C ALA A 93 9.51 -11.33 9.64
N CYS A 94 10.16 -10.65 8.69
CA CYS A 94 10.95 -11.28 7.62
C CYS A 94 12.38 -11.66 8.05
N GLY A 95 12.75 -11.45 9.31
CA GLY A 95 14.07 -11.77 9.86
C GLY A 95 15.15 -10.72 9.57
N VAL A 96 14.78 -9.50 9.19
CA VAL A 96 15.73 -8.39 9.04
C VAL A 96 16.17 -7.94 10.44
N PRO A 97 17.48 -7.93 10.75
CA PRO A 97 17.95 -7.46 12.04
C PRO A 97 17.72 -5.95 12.17
N LEU A 98 17.06 -5.54 13.25
CA LEU A 98 16.84 -4.14 13.60
C LEU A 98 17.61 -3.79 14.89
N PRO A 99 17.92 -2.50 15.12
CA PRO A 99 18.56 -2.08 16.36
C PRO A 99 17.73 -2.47 17.58
N ASP A 100 18.41 -2.79 18.68
CA ASP A 100 17.75 -3.02 19.97
C ASP A 100 16.90 -1.82 20.36
N ASP A 101 15.71 -2.10 20.89
CA ASP A 101 14.75 -1.08 21.33
C ASP A 101 14.37 -0.06 20.23
N TRP A 102 14.34 -0.48 18.95
CA TRP A 102 13.88 0.42 17.89
C TRP A 102 12.44 0.91 18.10
N ARG A 103 11.59 0.10 18.74
CA ARG A 103 10.19 0.43 19.04
C ARG A 103 10.07 1.61 20.00
N GLY A 104 10.90 1.67 21.04
CA GLY A 104 10.92 2.77 22.01
C GLY A 104 11.44 4.10 21.45
N ARG A 105 12.01 4.10 20.24
CA ARG A 105 12.59 5.29 19.58
C ARG A 105 11.62 5.97 18.62
N ILE A 106 10.44 5.40 18.38
CA ILE A 106 9.50 5.86 17.37
C ILE A 106 8.17 6.19 18.03
N ASP A 107 7.92 7.48 18.22
CA ASP A 107 6.65 7.96 18.73
C ASP A 107 5.59 7.95 17.64
N CYS A 108 4.47 7.28 17.88
CA CYS A 108 3.34 7.18 16.96
C CYS A 108 2.11 7.84 17.58
N VAL A 109 1.52 8.83 16.91
CA VAL A 109 0.31 9.52 17.37
C VAL A 109 -0.67 9.66 16.20
N PRO A 110 -1.76 8.88 16.14
CA PRO A 110 -2.74 8.93 15.04
C PRO A 110 -3.41 10.29 14.85
N GLU A 111 -3.52 11.06 15.93
CA GLU A 111 -4.16 12.39 15.96
C GLU A 111 -3.20 13.53 15.60
N ALA A 112 -1.90 13.24 15.39
CA ALA A 112 -0.94 14.26 15.00
C ALA A 112 -1.32 14.92 13.66
N PRO A 113 -0.99 16.20 13.46
CA PRO A 113 -1.38 16.94 12.25
C PRO A 113 -0.75 16.33 10.99
N SER A 114 -1.49 16.37 9.88
CA SER A 114 -0.96 16.03 8.55
C SER A 114 -0.23 17.21 7.93
N VAL A 115 0.80 16.95 7.12
CA VAL A 115 1.47 17.99 6.32
C VAL A 115 0.56 18.60 5.22
N GLY A 116 -0.49 17.86 4.84
CA GLY A 116 -1.52 18.28 3.88
C GLY A 116 -1.08 18.29 2.41
N THR A 117 -2.04 18.34 1.49
CA THR A 117 -1.78 18.30 0.03
C THR A 117 -1.59 19.68 -0.62
N TRP A 118 -1.65 20.75 0.17
CA TRP A 118 -1.65 22.15 -0.32
C TRP A 118 -0.42 22.96 0.12
N ALA A 119 0.51 22.33 0.83
CA ALA A 119 1.78 22.94 1.15
C ALA A 119 2.61 23.16 -0.14
N ARG A 120 3.23 24.34 -0.26
CA ARG A 120 4.20 24.69 -1.33
C ARG A 120 3.67 24.38 -2.75
N TRP A 121 4.38 23.53 -3.49
CA TRP A 121 4.08 23.11 -4.86
C TRP A 121 2.79 22.30 -5.00
N GLY A 122 2.18 21.84 -3.90
CA GLY A 122 0.88 21.16 -3.90
C GLY A 122 -0.22 21.95 -4.61
N LYS A 123 -0.13 23.29 -4.60
CA LYS A 123 -1.07 24.19 -5.30
C LYS A 123 -1.00 24.09 -6.83
N LEU A 124 0.08 23.57 -7.40
CA LEU A 124 0.22 23.40 -8.85
C LEU A 124 -0.45 22.13 -9.39
N PHE A 125 -0.82 21.19 -8.51
CA PHE A 125 -1.53 19.97 -8.87
C PHE A 125 -3.04 20.19 -8.75
N LEU A 126 -3.65 20.61 -9.86
CA LEU A 126 -5.06 21.00 -9.91
C LEU A 126 -6.01 19.79 -10.03
N MET A 127 -5.60 18.73 -10.72
CA MET A 127 -6.42 17.52 -10.85
C MET A 127 -6.34 16.71 -9.56
N ARG A 128 -7.50 16.51 -8.92
CA ARG A 128 -7.61 15.92 -7.60
C ARG A 128 -8.80 14.99 -7.50
N ARG A 129 -8.61 13.80 -6.94
CA ARG A 129 -9.65 12.78 -6.72
C ARG A 129 -9.40 12.04 -5.41
N ARG A 130 -10.47 11.59 -4.75
CA ARG A 130 -10.36 10.67 -3.61
C ARG A 130 -9.82 9.32 -4.09
N ARG A 131 -9.07 8.63 -3.22
CA ARG A 131 -8.56 7.29 -3.48
C ARG A 131 -9.70 6.27 -3.53
N ILE A 132 -9.58 5.34 -4.45
CA ILE A 132 -10.43 4.15 -4.53
C ILE A 132 -9.69 3.06 -3.77
N VAL A 133 -10.33 2.51 -2.75
CA VAL A 133 -9.72 1.55 -1.81
C VAL A 133 -10.48 0.23 -1.85
N GLY A 134 -9.76 -0.88 -1.82
CA GLY A 134 -10.29 -2.24 -1.83
C GLY A 134 -10.57 -2.77 -3.23
N GLN A 135 -9.72 -2.41 -4.20
CA GLN A 135 -9.70 -2.97 -5.55
C GLN A 135 -9.09 -4.39 -5.56
N ASP A 136 -8.13 -4.66 -4.68
CA ASP A 136 -7.41 -5.92 -4.56
C ASP A 136 -7.60 -6.60 -3.18
N VAL A 137 -7.40 -7.92 -3.12
CA VAL A 137 -7.54 -8.72 -1.90
C VAL A 137 -6.38 -8.56 -0.91
N SER A 138 -5.26 -8.00 -1.32
CA SER A 138 -4.12 -7.69 -0.46
C SER A 138 -4.26 -6.35 0.28
N GLU A 139 -5.27 -5.55 -0.06
CA GLU A 139 -5.48 -4.25 0.56
C GLU A 139 -6.02 -4.35 1.99
N ARG A 140 -5.45 -3.56 2.91
CA ARG A 140 -5.89 -3.48 4.31
C ARG A 140 -5.99 -2.03 4.76
N LEU A 141 -6.79 -1.75 5.78
CA LEU A 141 -6.79 -0.47 6.48
C LEU A 141 -6.02 -0.62 7.80
N HIS A 142 -5.03 0.25 8.03
CA HIS A 142 -4.30 0.23 9.29
C HIS A 142 -5.24 0.53 10.48
N PRO A 143 -5.12 -0.15 11.64
CA PRO A 143 -6.01 0.02 12.79
C PRO A 143 -6.15 1.49 13.26
N THR A 144 -5.08 2.26 13.18
CA THR A 144 -5.11 3.70 13.57
C THR A 144 -6.03 4.55 12.69
N ALA A 145 -6.41 4.06 11.50
CA ALA A 145 -7.33 4.74 10.61
C ALA A 145 -8.81 4.32 10.82
N HIS A 146 -9.08 3.27 11.62
CA HIS A 146 -10.42 2.72 11.79
C HIS A 146 -11.41 3.72 12.40
N ALA A 147 -10.98 4.47 13.43
CA ALA A 147 -11.81 5.48 14.06
C ALA A 147 -12.25 6.59 13.08
N ARG A 148 -11.40 6.92 12.11
CA ARG A 148 -11.68 7.95 11.10
C ARG A 148 -12.46 7.40 9.90
N PHE A 149 -12.31 6.11 9.58
CA PHE A 149 -12.91 5.47 8.42
C PHE A 149 -13.61 4.13 8.77
N PRO A 150 -14.60 4.12 9.68
CA PRO A 150 -15.20 2.88 10.18
C PRO A 150 -15.89 2.05 9.10
N ASP A 151 -16.59 2.70 8.16
CA ASP A 151 -17.24 2.01 7.04
C ASP A 151 -16.24 1.39 6.07
N LEU A 152 -15.07 2.00 5.90
CA LEU A 152 -14.01 1.45 5.07
C LEU A 152 -13.37 0.24 5.76
N ALA A 153 -13.12 0.33 7.08
CA ALA A 153 -12.60 -0.77 7.89
C ALA A 153 -13.47 -2.02 7.72
N ARG A 154 -14.78 -1.88 8.00
CA ARG A 154 -15.76 -2.96 7.86
C ARG A 154 -15.75 -3.57 6.45
N ARG A 155 -15.79 -2.74 5.41
CA ARG A 155 -15.81 -3.23 4.01
C ARG A 155 -14.55 -4.03 3.65
N LEU A 156 -13.38 -3.63 4.12
CA LEU A 156 -12.13 -4.35 3.83
C LEU A 156 -12.03 -5.65 4.63
N GLU A 157 -12.50 -5.68 5.87
CA GLU A 157 -12.57 -6.88 6.71
C GLU A 157 -13.52 -7.94 6.12
N GLU A 158 -14.70 -7.52 5.68
CA GLU A 158 -15.68 -8.38 4.99
C GLU A 158 -15.07 -8.99 3.73
N ARG A 159 -14.38 -8.18 2.91
CA ARG A 159 -13.72 -8.65 1.69
C ARG A 159 -12.59 -9.63 1.99
N PHE A 160 -11.75 -9.34 2.97
CA PHE A 160 -10.66 -10.23 3.36
C PHE A 160 -11.19 -11.58 3.83
N THR A 161 -12.23 -11.57 4.68
CA THR A 161 -12.88 -12.79 5.18
C THR A 161 -13.50 -13.60 4.03
N ALA A 162 -14.16 -12.94 3.09
CA ALA A 162 -14.75 -13.58 1.92
C ALA A 162 -13.68 -14.22 1.00
N ALA A 163 -12.54 -13.54 0.80
CA ALA A 163 -11.43 -14.07 0.02
C ALA A 163 -10.78 -15.30 0.67
N MET A 164 -10.73 -15.37 2.00
CA MET A 164 -10.19 -16.52 2.73
C MET A 164 -11.16 -17.70 2.86
N SER A 165 -12.46 -17.47 2.66
CA SER A 165 -13.51 -18.49 2.74
C SER A 165 -13.88 -19.10 1.39
N GLY A 166 -13.27 -18.65 0.28
CA GLY A 166 -13.54 -19.18 -1.06
C GLY A 166 -13.05 -20.63 -1.24
N PRO A 167 -13.68 -21.43 -2.12
CA PRO A 167 -13.26 -22.80 -2.35
C PRO A 167 -11.82 -22.83 -2.91
N MET A 168 -10.95 -23.60 -2.25
CA MET A 168 -9.65 -23.98 -2.81
C MET A 168 -9.87 -24.57 -4.21
N PRO A 169 -9.14 -24.14 -5.25
CA PRO A 169 -9.27 -24.75 -6.56
C PRO A 169 -8.95 -26.24 -6.45
N SER A 170 -9.92 -27.08 -6.81
CA SER A 170 -9.76 -28.53 -6.85
C SER A 170 -8.52 -28.88 -7.69
N PRO A 171 -7.62 -29.77 -7.22
CA PRO A 171 -6.54 -30.26 -8.07
C PRO A 171 -7.18 -30.89 -9.31
N GLY A 172 -6.94 -30.26 -10.46
CA GLY A 172 -7.48 -30.69 -11.73
C GLY A 172 -7.21 -32.18 -11.92
N ALA A 173 -8.29 -32.95 -12.08
CA ALA A 173 -8.20 -34.32 -12.53
C ALA A 173 -7.55 -34.32 -13.92
N THR A 174 -6.25 -34.61 -13.96
CA THR A 174 -5.60 -35.07 -15.19
C THR A 174 -6.29 -36.38 -15.56
N GLY A 175 -7.24 -36.28 -16.49
CA GLY A 175 -7.78 -37.41 -17.20
C GLY A 175 -6.64 -38.15 -17.87
N ALA A 176 -6.29 -39.32 -17.34
CA ALA A 176 -5.48 -40.29 -18.02
C ALA A 176 -6.32 -40.78 -19.22
N GLY A 177 -6.06 -40.17 -20.38
CA GLY A 177 -6.57 -40.62 -21.66
C GLY A 177 -6.09 -42.04 -21.92
N ASP A 178 -7.07 -42.94 -21.93
CA ASP A 178 -7.04 -44.25 -22.55
C ASP A 178 -6.38 -44.16 -23.93
N ARG A 179 -5.26 -44.87 -24.11
CA ARG A 179 -4.67 -45.15 -25.43
C ARG A 179 -4.69 -46.64 -25.63
N THR A 180 -5.82 -47.10 -26.16
CA THR A 180 -5.96 -48.35 -26.90
C THR A 180 -5.46 -48.13 -28.34
N GLU A 181 -4.36 -48.82 -28.66
CA GLU A 181 -4.11 -49.57 -29.91
C GLU A 181 -3.94 -48.83 -31.27
N PRO A 182 -3.33 -49.46 -32.30
CA PRO A 182 -3.10 -50.91 -32.53
C PRO A 182 -1.65 -51.40 -32.55
#